data_AF-A0A4U1MP94-F1
#
_entry.id   AF-A0A4U1MP94-F1
#
_cell.length_a   1.000
_cell.length_b   1.000
_cell.length_c   1.000
_cell.angle_alpha   90.00
_cell.angle_beta   90.00
_cell.angle_gamma   90.00
#
_symmetry.space_group_name_H-M   'P 1'
#
loop_
_entity.id
_entity.type
_entity.pdbx_description
1 polymer ?
#
loop_
_entity_poly.entity_id
_entity_poly.type
_entity_poly.pdbx_seq_one_letter_code
_entity_poly.pdbx_strand_id
1 'polypeptide(L)'
;MTIQQIAFDILKFKGIQQAMLIKNVICEVKEGHASSFSSGQERWKELKHCNGFIAQFGGWSQNKRTATIIGFWLNRSSYNEFMKKYHDVIYEKTGQSGTFDSIHVVLEENEVEKINKVTSEWLRNQFSTFCEKWTITRDQNEGRVQ
;
A
#
# COMPACT_ATOMS: atom_id res chain seq x y z
N MET A 1 -3.64 -15.19 -2.14
CA MET A 1 -3.22 -14.67 -3.47
C MET A 1 -1.71 -14.50 -3.42
N THR A 2 -0.92 -15.00 -4.38
CA THR A 2 0.54 -14.91 -4.25
C THR A 2 1.02 -13.48 -4.46
N ILE A 3 2.11 -13.10 -3.81
CA ILE A 3 2.85 -11.86 -4.04
C ILE A 3 3.10 -11.60 -5.54
N GLN A 4 3.38 -12.68 -6.29
CA GLN A 4 3.58 -12.64 -7.74
C GLN A 4 2.29 -12.31 -8.49
N GLN A 5 1.14 -12.83 -8.04
CA GLN A 5 -0.16 -12.52 -8.63
C GLN A 5 -0.58 -11.07 -8.33
N ILE A 6 -0.32 -10.57 -7.13
CA ILE A 6 -0.58 -9.16 -6.76
C ILE A 6 0.28 -8.22 -7.59
N ALA A 7 1.59 -8.52 -7.70
CA ALA A 7 2.46 -7.79 -8.61
C ALA A 7 1.86 -7.83 -10.02
N PHE A 8 1.66 -9.02 -10.60
CA PHE A 8 1.13 -9.20 -11.95
C PHE A 8 -0.20 -8.47 -12.21
N ASP A 9 -1.11 -8.41 -11.23
CA ASP A 9 -2.40 -7.72 -11.34
C ASP A 9 -2.26 -6.19 -11.24
N ILE A 10 -1.32 -5.68 -10.45
CA ILE A 10 -0.90 -4.26 -10.50
C ILE A 10 -0.31 -3.92 -11.87
N LEU A 11 0.43 -4.85 -12.49
CA LEU A 11 1.11 -4.62 -13.77
C LEU A 11 0.19 -4.78 -15.00
N LYS A 12 -1.03 -5.30 -14.85
CA LYS A 12 -2.03 -5.44 -15.93
C LYS A 12 -2.81 -4.17 -16.25
N PHE A 13 -2.49 -3.03 -15.65
CA PHE A 13 -2.96 -1.71 -16.11
C PHE A 13 -2.36 -1.39 -17.49
N LYS A 14 -2.80 -2.09 -18.53
CA LYS A 14 -2.36 -2.06 -19.94
C LYS A 14 -2.60 -0.73 -20.66
N GLY A 15 -2.84 0.35 -19.94
CA GLY A 15 -3.03 1.71 -20.46
C GLY A 15 -2.25 2.80 -19.74
N ILE A 16 -1.49 2.50 -18.69
CA ILE A 16 -0.65 3.49 -18.01
C ILE A 16 0.72 3.51 -18.71
N GLN A 17 0.89 4.38 -19.70
CA GLN A 17 2.18 4.64 -20.36
C GLN A 17 3.01 5.72 -19.66
N GLN A 18 2.81 5.94 -18.35
CA GLN A 18 3.45 7.02 -17.58
C GLN A 18 4.12 6.48 -16.32
N ALA A 19 4.99 7.31 -15.73
CA ALA A 19 5.47 7.15 -14.37
C ALA A 19 4.33 7.04 -13.36
N MET A 20 4.53 6.23 -12.33
CA MET A 20 3.60 6.08 -11.20
C MET A 20 4.32 6.45 -9.91
N LEU A 21 3.54 6.79 -8.89
CA LEU A 21 4.05 7.13 -7.57
C LEU A 21 3.96 5.92 -6.64
N ILE A 22 5.10 5.57 -6.04
CA ILE A 22 5.22 4.59 -4.97
C ILE A 22 5.33 5.32 -3.64
N LYS A 23 4.53 4.89 -2.67
CA LYS A 23 4.61 5.27 -1.26
C LYS A 23 5.10 4.07 -0.47
N ASN A 24 6.30 4.15 0.08
CA ASN A 24 6.81 3.19 1.05
C ASN A 24 6.65 3.74 2.46
N VAL A 25 6.07 2.95 3.36
CA VAL A 25 5.87 3.30 4.77
C VAL A 25 6.48 2.22 5.63
N ILE A 26 7.39 2.61 6.52
CA ILE A 26 8.02 1.73 7.48
C ILE A 26 7.64 2.22 8.86
N CYS A 27 7.00 1.38 9.66
CA CYS A 27 6.59 1.69 11.02
C CYS A 27 7.33 0.79 12.01
N GLU A 28 7.93 1.39 13.03
CA GLU A 28 8.36 0.65 14.22
C GLU A 28 7.19 0.57 15.19
N VAL A 29 6.58 -0.61 15.27
CA VAL A 29 5.38 -0.88 16.06
C VAL A 29 5.76 -1.16 17.50
N LYS A 30 4.96 -0.63 18.43
CA LYS A 30 5.17 -0.80 19.86
C LYS A 30 5.09 -2.26 20.26
N GLU A 31 5.83 -2.62 21.31
CA GLU A 31 5.73 -3.96 21.87
C GLU A 31 4.31 -4.29 22.29
N GLY A 32 3.85 -5.50 22.00
CA GLY A 32 2.47 -5.92 22.30
C GLY A 32 1.38 -5.30 21.43
N HIS A 33 1.68 -4.37 20.52
CA HIS A 33 0.67 -3.66 19.72
C HIS A 33 0.53 -4.17 18.28
N ALA A 34 1.30 -5.19 17.87
CA ALA A 34 1.26 -5.73 16.51
C ALA A 34 -0.15 -6.14 16.04
N SER A 35 -0.97 -6.71 16.93
CA SER A 35 -2.36 -7.06 16.61
C SER A 35 -3.22 -5.82 16.36
N SER A 36 -3.15 -4.82 17.25
CA SER A 36 -3.90 -3.56 17.12
C SER A 36 -3.48 -2.78 15.87
N PHE A 37 -2.17 -2.71 15.59
CA PHE A 37 -1.64 -2.14 14.37
C PHE A 37 -2.19 -2.85 13.14
N SER A 38 -2.18 -4.19 13.13
CA SER A 38 -2.69 -5.02 12.03
C SER A 38 -4.18 -4.76 11.79
N SER A 39 -5.01 -4.76 12.83
CA SER A 39 -6.45 -4.49 12.69
C SER A 39 -6.72 -3.09 12.17
N GLY A 40 -5.92 -2.11 12.57
CA GLY A 40 -5.99 -0.78 11.98
C GLY A 40 -5.54 -0.75 10.53
N GLN A 41 -4.55 -1.57 10.16
CA GLN A 41 -4.05 -1.63 8.79
C GLN A 41 -5.10 -2.18 7.82
N GLU A 42 -5.89 -3.16 8.26
CA GLU A 42 -7.03 -3.72 7.51
C GLU A 42 -8.11 -2.65 7.21
N ARG A 43 -8.25 -1.63 8.06
CA ARG A 43 -9.23 -0.55 7.88
C ARG A 43 -8.84 0.45 6.80
N TRP A 44 -7.60 0.44 6.32
CA TRP A 44 -7.20 1.22 5.14
C TRP A 44 -7.88 0.76 3.84
N LYS A 45 -8.67 -0.33 3.85
CA LYS A 45 -9.48 -0.79 2.69
C LYS A 45 -10.29 0.31 1.99
N GLU A 46 -10.63 1.40 2.70
CA GLU A 46 -11.30 2.58 2.14
C GLU A 46 -10.50 3.27 1.02
N LEU A 47 -9.18 3.06 0.96
CA LEU A 47 -8.31 3.54 -0.12
C LEU A 47 -8.78 3.11 -1.51
N LYS A 48 -9.47 1.96 -1.62
CA LYS A 48 -10.00 1.48 -2.91
C LYS A 48 -10.93 2.51 -3.58
N HIS A 49 -11.58 3.36 -2.80
CA HIS A 49 -12.49 4.40 -3.26
C HIS A 49 -11.77 5.72 -3.62
N CYS A 50 -10.48 5.86 -3.31
CA CYS A 50 -9.72 7.07 -3.62
C CYS A 50 -9.35 7.12 -5.11
N ASN A 51 -9.54 8.29 -5.73
CA ASN A 51 -9.16 8.49 -7.13
C ASN A 51 -7.63 8.36 -7.30
N GLY A 52 -7.22 7.66 -8.35
CA GLY A 52 -5.81 7.41 -8.66
C GLY A 52 -5.09 6.48 -7.69
N PHE A 53 -5.76 5.91 -6.67
CA PHE A 53 -5.21 4.78 -5.91
C PHE A 53 -5.24 3.51 -6.78
N ILE A 54 -4.12 2.79 -6.82
CA ILE A 54 -3.98 1.57 -7.63
C ILE A 54 -4.06 0.34 -6.72
N ALA A 55 -3.14 0.26 -5.76
CA ALA A 55 -3.05 -0.86 -4.84
C ALA A 55 -2.26 -0.50 -3.58
N GLN A 56 -2.43 -1.30 -2.54
CA GLN A 56 -1.60 -1.32 -1.36
C GLN A 56 -1.39 -2.75 -0.90
N PHE A 57 -0.22 -3.05 -0.33
CA PHE A 57 0.02 -4.27 0.41
C PHE A 57 1.13 -4.05 1.43
N GLY A 58 1.42 -5.05 2.25
CA GLY A 58 2.50 -4.95 3.21
C GLY A 58 2.71 -6.22 4.02
N GLY A 59 3.59 -6.11 5.00
CA GLY A 59 3.95 -7.22 5.84
C GLY A 59 4.77 -6.81 7.05
N TRP A 60 5.18 -7.82 7.79
CA TRP A 60 5.98 -7.72 9.00
C TRP A 60 7.41 -8.19 8.78
N SER A 61 8.33 -7.61 9.55
CA SER A 61 9.59 -8.25 9.90
C SER A 61 9.37 -9.50 10.77
N GLN A 62 10.41 -10.31 10.94
CA GLN A 62 10.27 -11.64 11.55
C GLN A 62 9.86 -11.54 13.03
N ASN A 63 10.34 -10.51 13.71
CA ASN A 63 10.01 -10.21 15.10
C ASN A 63 8.70 -9.41 15.28
N LYS A 64 7.98 -9.08 14.18
CA LYS A 64 6.76 -8.26 14.17
C LYS A 64 6.91 -6.90 14.86
N ARG A 65 8.13 -6.33 14.85
CA ARG A 65 8.40 -4.97 15.33
C ARG A 65 8.35 -3.96 14.20
N THR A 66 8.72 -4.34 12.98
CA THR A 66 8.72 -3.44 11.83
C THR A 66 7.61 -3.85 10.87
N ALA A 67 6.70 -2.93 10.57
CA ALA A 67 5.69 -3.09 9.51
C ALA A 67 6.10 -2.28 8.28
N THR A 68 6.12 -2.93 7.12
CA THR A 68 6.38 -2.28 5.83
C THR A 68 5.11 -2.30 5.00
N ILE A 69 4.67 -1.14 4.53
CA ILE A 69 3.48 -0.94 3.70
C ILE A 69 3.86 -0.21 2.43
N ILE A 70 3.43 -0.73 1.30
CA ILE A 70 3.72 -0.18 -0.02
C ILE A 70 2.39 0.14 -0.69
N GLY A 71 2.22 1.41 -1.08
CA GLY A 71 1.06 1.91 -1.81
C GLY A 71 1.45 2.45 -3.17
N PHE A 72 0.62 2.18 -4.18
CA PHE A 72 0.81 2.59 -5.56
C PHE A 72 -0.28 3.57 -5.96
N TRP A 73 0.13 4.65 -6.61
CA TRP A 73 -0.74 5.73 -7.06
C TRP A 73 -0.45 6.06 -8.51
N LEU A 74 -1.49 6.41 -9.26
CA LEU A 74 -1.42 6.77 -10.67
C LEU A 74 -0.44 7.91 -10.92
N ASN A 75 -0.41 8.92 -10.03
CA ASN A 75 0.48 10.06 -10.12
C ASN A 75 0.52 10.84 -8.79
N ARG A 76 1.45 11.78 -8.69
CA ARG A 76 1.60 12.70 -7.56
C ARG A 76 0.33 13.49 -7.23
N SER A 77 -0.37 13.97 -8.25
CA SER A 77 -1.55 14.81 -8.08
C SER A 77 -2.66 14.08 -7.32
N SER A 78 -2.93 12.83 -7.72
CA SER A 78 -3.92 11.96 -7.08
C SER A 78 -3.58 11.67 -5.61
N TYR A 79 -2.31 11.39 -5.33
CA TYR A 79 -1.82 11.21 -3.95
C TYR A 79 -1.97 12.48 -3.11
N ASN A 80 -1.61 13.65 -3.66
CA ASN A 80 -1.74 14.91 -2.95
C ASN A 80 -3.22 15.25 -2.65
N GLU A 81 -4.14 14.95 -3.57
CA GLU A 81 -5.57 15.10 -3.32
C GLU A 81 -6.04 14.18 -2.19
N PHE A 82 -5.58 12.92 -2.18
CA PHE A 82 -5.82 11.99 -1.07
C PHE A 82 -5.32 12.55 0.26
N MET A 83 -4.08 13.03 0.31
CA MET A 83 -3.50 13.62 1.53
C MET A 83 -4.32 14.82 2.02
N LYS A 84 -4.83 15.64 1.11
CA LYS A 84 -5.60 16.85 1.44
C LYS A 84 -7.02 16.56 1.94
N LYS A 85 -7.70 15.55 1.38
CA LYS A 85 -9.15 15.36 1.56
C LYS A 85 -9.54 14.15 2.40
N TYR A 86 -8.78 13.05 2.27
CA TYR A 86 -9.23 11.73 2.73
C TYR A 86 -8.31 11.09 3.76
N HIS A 87 -7.01 11.44 3.76
CA HIS A 87 -6.02 10.79 4.62
C HIS A 87 -6.41 10.81 6.10
N ASP A 88 -6.62 11.99 6.68
CA ASP A 88 -6.85 12.12 8.13
C ASP A 88 -8.17 11.46 8.54
N VAL A 89 -9.22 11.63 7.73
CA VAL A 89 -10.54 11.01 7.95
C VAL A 89 -10.46 9.47 7.93
N ILE A 90 -9.67 8.89 7.03
CA ILE A 90 -9.44 7.44 7.01
C ILE A 90 -8.59 7.03 8.21
N TYR A 91 -7.48 7.75 8.46
CA TYR A 91 -6.53 7.45 9.52
C TYR A 91 -7.20 7.41 10.90
N GLU A 92 -8.05 8.39 11.22
CA GLU A 92 -8.80 8.43 12.48
C GLU A 92 -9.65 7.16 12.68
N LYS A 93 -10.32 6.69 11.62
CA LYS A 93 -11.12 5.45 11.65
C LYS A 93 -10.27 4.19 11.81
N THR A 94 -8.99 4.24 11.50
CA THR A 94 -8.10 3.08 11.65
C THR A 94 -7.78 2.79 13.10
N GLY A 95 -7.87 3.74 14.03
CA GLY A 95 -7.44 3.52 15.42
C GLY A 95 -5.96 3.09 15.55
N GLN A 96 -5.11 3.33 14.54
CA GLN A 96 -3.68 3.01 14.60
C GLN A 96 -2.87 4.04 15.40
N SER A 97 -3.48 5.18 15.75
CA SER A 97 -2.82 6.18 16.60
C SER A 97 -2.33 5.55 17.90
N GLY A 98 -1.08 5.81 18.24
CA GLY A 98 -0.44 5.27 19.44
C GLY A 98 0.02 3.82 19.35
N THR A 99 -0.17 3.11 18.23
CA THR A 99 0.27 1.70 18.08
C THR A 99 1.73 1.54 17.63
N PHE A 100 2.37 2.61 17.16
CA PHE A 100 3.76 2.63 16.70
C PHE A 100 4.56 3.75 17.39
N ASP A 101 5.87 3.54 17.47
CA ASP A 101 6.85 4.47 18.05
C ASP A 101 7.40 5.43 16.99
N SER A 102 7.55 4.95 15.75
CA SER A 102 8.01 5.77 14.63
C SER A 102 7.37 5.36 13.32
N ILE A 103 7.37 6.30 12.37
CA ILE A 103 6.92 6.12 11.00
C ILE A 103 7.89 6.84 10.06
N HIS A 104 8.32 6.14 9.01
CA HIS A 104 9.14 6.67 7.94
C HIS A 104 8.39 6.50 6.62
N VAL A 105 8.20 7.59 5.88
CA VAL A 105 7.50 7.58 4.59
C VAL A 105 8.45 8.05 3.50
N VAL A 106 8.60 7.23 2.46
CA VAL A 106 9.39 7.55 1.27
C VAL A 106 8.46 7.55 0.06
N LEU A 107 8.61 8.56 -0.79
CA LEU A 107 7.80 8.75 -1.99
C LEU A 107 8.71 8.76 -3.21
N GLU A 108 8.48 7.87 -4.16
CA GLU A 108 9.31 7.70 -5.35
C GLU A 108 8.43 7.68 -6.60
N GLU A 109 8.79 8.48 -7.60
CA GLU A 109 8.18 8.41 -8.93
C GLU A 109 9.09 7.63 -9.86
N ASN A 110 8.51 6.67 -10.58
CA ASN A 110 9.29 5.86 -11.50
C ASN A 110 8.43 5.37 -12.66
N GLU A 111 9.08 5.11 -13.78
CA GLU A 111 8.42 4.53 -14.95
C GLU A 111 7.85 3.16 -14.61
N VAL A 112 6.61 2.90 -15.04
CA VAL A 112 5.89 1.64 -14.74
C VAL A 112 6.72 0.42 -15.16
N GLU A 113 7.43 0.48 -16.29
CA GLU A 113 8.31 -0.61 -16.75
C GLU A 113 9.46 -0.91 -15.79
N LYS A 114 10.03 0.11 -15.14
CA LYS A 114 11.08 -0.09 -14.13
C LYS A 114 10.50 -0.67 -12.86
N ILE A 115 9.29 -0.26 -12.49
CA ILE A 115 8.57 -0.81 -11.34
C ILE A 115 8.26 -2.28 -11.58
N ASN A 116 7.83 -2.69 -12.78
CA ASN A 116 7.62 -4.09 -13.16
C ASN A 116 8.84 -4.97 -12.83
N LYS A 117 10.05 -4.48 -13.14
CA LYS A 117 11.30 -5.20 -12.91
C LYS A 117 11.70 -5.24 -11.44
N VAL A 118 11.51 -4.13 -10.72
CA VAL A 118 11.97 -3.98 -9.32
C VAL A 118 11.03 -4.66 -8.34
N THR A 119 9.70 -4.65 -8.59
CA THR A 119 8.70 -5.13 -7.61
C THR A 119 8.95 -6.58 -7.18
N SER A 120 9.40 -7.46 -8.08
CA SER A 120 9.64 -8.89 -7.77
C SER A 120 10.79 -9.15 -6.80
N GLU A 121 11.85 -8.35 -6.84
CA GLU A 121 12.99 -8.44 -5.91
C GLU A 121 12.70 -7.67 -4.62
N TRP A 122 12.06 -6.51 -4.74
CA TRP A 122 11.63 -5.68 -3.61
C TRP A 122 10.67 -6.44 -2.69
N LEU A 123 9.69 -7.13 -3.28
CA LEU A 123 8.72 -7.96 -2.56
C LEU A 123 9.35 -9.13 -1.80
N ARG A 124 10.48 -9.67 -2.27
CA ARG A 124 11.19 -10.75 -1.57
C ARG A 124 12.08 -10.25 -0.44
N ASN A 125 12.61 -9.03 -0.56
CA ASN A 125 13.63 -8.51 0.35
C ASN A 125 13.08 -7.65 1.50
N GLN A 126 11.87 -7.09 1.38
CA GLN A 126 11.39 -6.03 2.30
C GLN A 126 10.52 -6.50 3.48
N PHE A 127 9.97 -7.72 3.45
CA PHE A 127 9.26 -8.27 4.60
C PHE A 127 9.39 -9.80 4.66
N SER A 128 9.60 -10.33 5.86
CA SER A 128 9.68 -11.77 6.09
C SER A 128 8.31 -12.43 6.12
N THR A 129 7.25 -11.66 6.36
CA THR A 129 5.88 -12.18 6.44
C THR A 129 4.91 -11.23 5.76
N PHE A 130 4.38 -11.66 4.62
CA PHE A 130 3.32 -10.97 3.90
C PHE A 130 1.99 -11.03 4.66
N CYS A 131 1.24 -9.93 4.70
CA CYS A 131 -0.10 -9.91 5.29
C CYS A 131 -1.18 -9.71 4.21
N GLU A 132 -1.86 -10.79 3.84
CA GLU A 132 -2.90 -10.75 2.80
C GLU A 132 -4.02 -9.76 3.15
N LYS A 133 -4.38 -9.64 4.43
CA LYS A 133 -5.46 -8.74 4.88
C LYS A 133 -5.13 -7.26 4.75
N TRP A 134 -3.86 -6.90 4.55
CA TRP A 134 -3.43 -5.53 4.27
C TRP A 134 -3.46 -5.20 2.78
N THR A 135 -3.75 -6.20 1.95
CA THR A 135 -3.79 -6.06 0.50
C THR A 135 -5.09 -5.40 0.08
N ILE A 136 -4.97 -4.34 -0.69
CA ILE A 136 -6.07 -3.58 -1.26
C ILE A 136 -5.77 -3.43 -2.74
N THR A 137 -6.69 -3.88 -3.57
CA THR A 137 -6.69 -3.62 -5.01
C THR A 137 -8.03 -3.00 -5.35
N ARG A 138 -8.08 -2.15 -6.39
CA ARG A 138 -9.38 -1.78 -6.98
C ARG A 138 -9.97 -3.01 -7.66
N ASP A 139 -11.27 -3.24 -7.45
CA ASP A 139 -12.01 -4.25 -8.20
C ASP A 139 -11.98 -3.89 -9.70
N GLN A 140 -11.54 -4.82 -10.54
CA GLN A 140 -11.37 -4.62 -11.99
C GLN A 140 -12.72 -4.52 -12.75
N ASN A 141 -13.86 -4.33 -12.06
CA ASN A 141 -15.20 -4.48 -12.65
C ASN A 141 -16.02 -3.18 -12.76
N GLU A 142 -15.59 -2.04 -12.23
CA GLU A 142 -16.34 -0.76 -12.33
C GLU A 142 -16.19 -0.04 -13.70
N GLY A 143 -16.02 -0.80 -14.78
CA GLY A 143 -15.86 -0.26 -16.14
C GLY A 143 -16.48 -1.10 -17.26
N ARG A 144 -17.17 -2.20 -16.94
CA ARG A 144 -18.02 -2.91 -17.91
C ARG A 144 -19.47 -2.63 -17.60
N VAL A 145 -19.93 -1.45 -18.02
CA VAL A 145 -21.33 -1.29 -18.40
C VAL A 145 -21.50 -2.15 -19.66
N GLN A 146 -22.26 -3.24 -19.56
CA GLN A 146 -22.90 -3.84 -20.74
C GLN A 146 -24.02 -2.93 -21.20
#